data_AF-X1BHP9-F1
#
_entry.id   AF-X1BHP9-F1
#
_cell.length_a   1.000
_cell.length_b   1.000
_cell.length_c   1.000
_cell.angle_alpha   90.00
_cell.angle_beta   90.00
_cell.angle_gamma   90.00
#
_symmetry.space_group_name_H-M   'P 1'
#
loop_
_entity.id
_entity.type
_entity.pdbx_description
1 polymer ?
#
loop_
_entity_poly.entity_id
_entity_poly.type
_entity_poly.pdbx_seq_one_letter_code
_entity_poly.pdbx_strand_id
1 'polypeptide(L)'
;LLLQNNLSNIKIEPIEGRLSDHYDPRQKKLGLSREIYNGKSIAAQGIVAHEIGHALQDAKNYFPLSLRSNMVPVTNIGSSMAVPLFLIGFIFSFPALMDIGIMAFSLAVLFQLVTLPVEFDASRRAVNLLVRANIVSDTEEINSVKKVLSTAALTYVAATSVAVFQLLRLIVLRNRR
;
A
#
# COMPACT_ATOMS: atom_id res chain seq x y z
N LEU A 1 10.91 3.94 -19.45
CA LEU A 1 10.69 4.40 -18.05
C LEU A 1 11.86 4.08 -17.11
N LEU A 2 12.16 2.82 -16.79
CA LEU A 2 13.25 2.49 -15.84
C LEU A 2 14.62 3.07 -16.26
N LEU A 3 15.05 2.81 -17.50
CA LEU A 3 16.31 3.34 -18.04
C LEU A 3 16.35 4.89 -18.02
N GLN A 4 15.24 5.54 -18.38
CA GLN A 4 15.12 7.01 -18.36
C GLN A 4 15.25 7.61 -16.94
N ASN A 5 15.11 6.79 -15.90
CA ASN A 5 15.20 7.22 -14.50
C ASN A 5 16.43 6.63 -13.79
N ASN A 6 17.40 6.08 -14.52
CA ASN A 6 18.60 5.45 -13.98
C ASN A 6 18.32 4.27 -13.02
N LEU A 7 17.24 3.52 -13.27
CA LEU A 7 16.81 2.36 -12.49
C LEU A 7 17.06 1.03 -13.25
N SER A 8 18.24 0.89 -13.86
CA SER A 8 18.58 -0.27 -14.70
C SER A 8 18.81 -1.56 -13.90
N ASN A 9 19.02 -1.46 -12.59
CA ASN A 9 19.21 -2.60 -11.68
C ASN A 9 17.91 -3.31 -11.31
N ILE A 10 16.75 -2.79 -11.71
CA ILE A 10 15.44 -3.35 -11.38
C ILE A 10 15.05 -4.42 -12.40
N LYS A 11 14.79 -5.63 -11.91
CA LYS A 11 14.31 -6.74 -12.76
C LYS A 11 12.79 -6.74 -12.83
N ILE A 12 12.24 -6.98 -14.01
CA ILE A 12 10.79 -7.16 -14.19
C ILE A 12 10.52 -8.65 -14.29
N GLU A 13 9.57 -9.17 -13.51
CA GLU A 13 9.18 -10.58 -13.55
C GLU A 13 7.65 -10.74 -13.57
N PRO A 14 7.12 -11.68 -14.38
CA PRO A 14 5.72 -12.03 -14.30
C PRO A 14 5.47 -12.83 -13.01
N ILE A 15 4.41 -12.48 -12.28
CA ILE A 15 3.97 -13.17 -11.06
C ILE A 15 2.56 -13.75 -11.24
N GLU A 16 2.23 -14.73 -10.40
CA GLU A 16 0.88 -15.31 -10.36
C GLU A 16 -0.08 -14.44 -9.54
N GLY A 17 -1.38 -14.62 -9.78
CA GLY A 17 -2.44 -13.82 -9.18
C GLY A 17 -2.97 -12.69 -10.07
N ARG A 18 -3.97 -11.97 -9.56
CA ARG A 18 -4.60 -10.81 -10.22
C ARG A 18 -4.53 -9.63 -9.25
N LEU A 19 -4.16 -8.45 -9.75
CA LEU A 19 -3.96 -7.24 -8.92
C LEU A 19 -2.92 -7.44 -7.80
N SER A 20 -1.92 -8.29 -8.07
CA SER A 20 -0.81 -8.59 -7.15
C SER A 20 0.47 -7.83 -7.50
N ASP A 21 0.38 -6.91 -8.46
CA ASP A 21 1.50 -6.10 -8.97
C ASP A 21 2.17 -5.33 -7.82
N HIS A 22 3.49 -5.41 -7.73
CA HIS A 22 4.24 -4.72 -6.68
C HIS A 22 5.72 -4.53 -7.06
N TYR A 23 6.30 -3.48 -6.50
CA TYR A 23 7.75 -3.31 -6.39
C TYR A 23 8.28 -3.87 -5.05
N ASP A 24 9.30 -4.73 -5.12
CA ASP A 24 10.06 -5.21 -3.96
C ASP A 24 11.38 -4.44 -3.80
N PRO A 25 11.52 -3.56 -2.79
CA PRO A 25 12.74 -2.80 -2.53
C PRO A 25 13.90 -3.64 -1.99
N ARG A 26 13.65 -4.85 -1.48
CA ARG A 26 14.69 -5.75 -0.95
C ARG A 26 15.39 -6.49 -2.09
N GLN A 27 14.61 -7.00 -3.03
CA GLN A 27 15.14 -7.73 -4.19
C GLN A 27 15.41 -6.81 -5.40
N LYS A 28 14.96 -5.55 -5.36
CA LYS A 28 14.97 -4.60 -6.49
C LYS A 28 14.26 -5.21 -7.70
N LYS A 29 13.02 -5.63 -7.49
CA LYS A 29 12.21 -6.31 -8.49
C LYS A 29 10.84 -5.68 -8.65
N LEU A 30 10.31 -5.76 -9.86
CA LEU A 30 8.98 -5.33 -10.21
C LEU A 30 8.20 -6.57 -10.66
N GLY A 31 7.36 -7.08 -9.77
CA GLY A 31 6.49 -8.21 -10.03
C GLY A 31 5.20 -7.73 -10.68
N LEU A 32 4.89 -8.22 -11.88
CA LEU A 32 3.69 -7.87 -12.62
C LEU A 32 2.80 -9.10 -12.82
N SER A 33 1.52 -8.99 -12.48
CA SER A 33 0.54 -10.02 -12.80
C SER A 33 0.49 -10.25 -14.31
N ARG A 34 0.18 -11.49 -14.74
CA ARG A 34 0.23 -11.84 -16.18
C ARG A 34 -0.61 -10.94 -17.07
N GLU A 35 -1.74 -10.45 -16.55
CA GLU A 35 -2.64 -9.50 -17.23
C GLU A 35 -1.95 -8.15 -17.49
N ILE A 36 -1.22 -7.63 -16.51
CA ILE A 36 -0.51 -6.35 -16.62
C ILE A 36 0.79 -6.50 -17.40
N TYR A 37 1.53 -7.59 -17.17
CA TYR A 37 2.78 -7.88 -17.86
C TYR A 37 2.60 -7.97 -19.39
N ASN A 38 1.52 -8.61 -19.85
CA ASN A 38 1.20 -8.75 -21.27
C ASN A 38 0.22 -7.68 -21.79
N GLY A 39 -0.36 -6.88 -20.89
CA GLY A 39 -1.37 -5.89 -21.18
C GLY A 39 -0.80 -4.65 -21.86
N LYS A 40 -1.56 -4.07 -22.78
CA LYS A 40 -1.20 -2.81 -23.48
C LYS A 40 -2.17 -1.65 -23.19
N SER A 41 -3.13 -1.85 -22.30
CA SER A 41 -4.14 -0.84 -21.98
C SER A 41 -3.53 0.33 -21.20
N ILE A 42 -4.19 1.49 -21.27
CA ILE A 42 -3.83 2.69 -20.47
C ILE A 42 -3.82 2.35 -18.97
N ALA A 43 -4.75 1.51 -18.52
CA ALA A 43 -4.78 1.04 -17.13
C ALA A 43 -3.54 0.20 -16.78
N ALA A 44 -3.13 -0.74 -17.64
CA ALA A 44 -1.92 -1.54 -17.43
C ALA A 44 -0.67 -0.67 -17.40
N GLN A 45 -0.54 0.30 -18.32
CA GLN A 45 0.57 1.25 -18.32
C GLN A 45 0.58 2.12 -17.05
N GLY A 46 -0.60 2.53 -16.57
CA GLY A 46 -0.78 3.23 -15.30
C GLY A 46 -0.25 2.43 -14.11
N ILE A 47 -0.63 1.16 -14.00
CA ILE A 47 -0.20 0.25 -12.93
C ILE A 47 1.32 0.02 -12.99
N VAL A 48 1.87 -0.28 -14.17
CA VAL A 48 3.33 -0.42 -14.33
C VAL A 48 4.06 0.85 -13.91
N ALA A 49 3.56 2.03 -14.31
CA ALA A 49 4.15 3.30 -13.92
C ALA A 49 4.03 3.59 -12.41
N HIS A 50 2.98 3.10 -11.74
CA HIS A 50 2.82 3.16 -10.28
C HIS A 50 3.88 2.34 -9.57
N GLU A 51 4.15 1.11 -10.03
CA GLU A 51 5.22 0.29 -9.46
C GLU A 51 6.61 0.89 -9.70
N ILE A 52 6.83 1.52 -10.86
CA ILE A 52 8.05 2.33 -11.09
C ILE A 52 8.09 3.56 -10.17
N GLY A 53 6.93 4.10 -9.79
CA GLY A 53 6.80 5.15 -8.78
C GLY A 53 7.36 4.71 -7.41
N HIS A 54 7.07 3.49 -6.97
CA HIS A 54 7.66 2.90 -5.77
C HIS A 54 9.17 2.67 -5.91
N ALA A 55 9.62 2.20 -7.07
CA ALA A 55 11.04 2.09 -7.36
C ALA A 55 11.79 3.44 -7.27
N LEU A 56 11.17 4.52 -7.74
CA LEU A 56 11.71 5.88 -7.59
C LEU A 56 11.74 6.37 -6.15
N GLN A 57 10.72 6.04 -5.37
CA GLN A 57 10.68 6.36 -3.94
C GLN A 57 11.83 5.66 -3.21
N ASP A 58 12.05 4.37 -3.49
CA ASP A 58 13.13 3.57 -2.95
C ASP A 58 14.51 4.13 -3.34
N ALA A 59 14.73 4.42 -4.62
CA ALA A 59 15.98 5.01 -5.10
C ALA A 59 16.28 6.40 -4.50
N LYS A 60 15.25 7.12 -4.04
CA LYS A 60 15.37 8.43 -3.38
C LYS A 60 15.38 8.33 -1.84
N ASN A 61 15.44 7.13 -1.28
CA ASN A 61 15.34 6.89 0.17
C ASN A 61 14.11 7.58 0.78
N TYR A 62 12.96 7.50 0.10
CA TYR A 62 11.72 8.12 0.57
C TYR A 62 11.30 7.47 1.89
N PHE A 63 11.49 8.21 2.99
CA PHE A 63 11.39 7.70 4.34
C PHE A 63 10.08 6.93 4.64
N PRO A 64 8.88 7.40 4.23
CA PRO A 64 7.64 6.65 4.46
C PRO A 64 7.61 5.26 3.79
N LEU A 65 8.27 5.08 2.64
CA LEU A 65 8.38 3.77 1.99
C LEU A 65 9.26 2.82 2.82
N SER A 66 10.40 3.33 3.33
CA SER A 66 11.31 2.53 4.17
C SER A 66 10.61 2.08 5.46
N LEU A 67 9.84 2.97 6.10
CA LEU A 67 9.01 2.63 7.26
C LEU A 67 8.04 1.50 6.94
N ARG A 68 7.26 1.63 5.86
CA ARG A 68 6.32 0.58 5.42
C ARG A 68 7.02 -0.76 5.26
N SER A 69 8.09 -0.83 4.46
CA SER A 69 8.77 -2.09 4.11
C SER A 69 9.40 -2.83 5.29
N ASN A 70 9.86 -2.10 6.30
CA ASN A 70 10.45 -2.70 7.49
C ASN A 70 9.40 -3.25 8.47
N MET A 71 8.19 -2.71 8.39
CA MET A 71 7.20 -2.92 9.44
C MET A 71 6.04 -3.84 9.03
N VAL A 72 5.92 -4.21 7.74
CA VAL A 72 5.00 -5.26 7.25
C VAL A 72 4.94 -6.52 8.14
N PRO A 73 6.07 -7.14 8.55
CA PRO A 73 6.00 -8.35 9.37
C PRO A 73 5.40 -8.06 10.77
N VAL A 74 5.72 -6.90 11.36
CA VAL A 74 5.22 -6.50 12.67
C VAL A 74 3.72 -6.21 12.60
N THR A 75 3.26 -5.55 11.54
CA THR A 75 1.84 -5.25 11.33
C THR A 75 1.00 -6.51 11.12
N ASN A 76 1.52 -7.51 10.40
CA ASN A 76 0.78 -8.75 10.16
C ASN A 76 0.55 -9.53 11.45
N ILE A 77 1.58 -9.60 12.32
CA ILE A 77 1.45 -10.23 13.64
C ILE A 77 0.53 -9.40 14.53
N GLY A 78 0.75 -8.09 14.62
CA GLY A 78 -0.05 -7.20 15.46
C GLY A 78 -1.53 -7.19 15.10
N SER A 79 -1.86 -7.09 13.80
CA SER A 79 -3.26 -7.07 13.32
C SER A 79 -3.97 -8.41 13.50
N SER A 80 -3.29 -9.53 13.27
CA SER A 80 -3.88 -10.88 13.44
C SER A 80 -4.10 -11.24 14.91
N MET A 81 -3.22 -10.79 15.81
CA MET A 81 -3.33 -11.08 17.25
C MET A 81 -4.17 -10.07 18.02
N ALA A 82 -4.28 -8.82 17.55
CA ALA A 82 -4.95 -7.74 18.27
C ALA A 82 -6.41 -8.07 18.64
N VAL A 83 -7.21 -8.55 17.68
CA VAL A 83 -8.62 -8.88 17.91
C VAL A 83 -8.77 -10.10 18.83
N PRO A 84 -8.06 -11.23 18.62
CA PRO A 84 -8.07 -12.35 19.57
C PRO A 84 -7.65 -11.96 20.98
N LEU A 85 -6.56 -11.20 21.15
CA LEU A 85 -6.10 -10.74 22.47
C LEU A 85 -7.17 -9.90 23.15
N PHE A 86 -7.75 -8.95 22.42
CA PHE A 86 -8.85 -8.14 22.92
C PHE A 86 -10.04 -9.00 23.34
N LEU A 87 -10.47 -9.94 22.50
CA LEU A 87 -11.63 -10.80 22.77
C LEU A 87 -11.40 -11.72 23.95
N ILE A 88 -10.20 -12.30 24.12
CA ILE A 88 -9.86 -13.12 25.28
C ILE A 88 -9.92 -12.25 26.54
N GLY A 89 -9.29 -11.07 26.53
CA GLY A 89 -9.36 -10.13 27.65
C GLY A 89 -10.81 -9.72 27.95
N PHE A 90 -11.60 -9.53 26.90
CA PHE A 90 -13.02 -9.22 27.00
C PHE A 90 -13.86 -10.42 27.44
N ILE A 91 -13.50 -11.68 27.25
CA ILE A 91 -14.32 -12.80 27.74
C ILE A 91 -14.00 -13.06 29.21
N PHE A 92 -12.71 -13.08 29.54
CA PHE A 92 -12.21 -13.42 30.88
C PHE A 92 -12.11 -12.23 31.84
N SER A 93 -12.61 -11.05 31.45
CA SER A 93 -12.58 -9.84 32.29
C SER A 93 -11.17 -9.46 32.73
N PHE A 94 -10.22 -9.50 31.80
CA PHE A 94 -8.82 -9.17 32.03
C PHE A 94 -8.44 -7.87 31.30
N PRO A 95 -8.52 -6.69 31.97
CA PRO A 95 -8.34 -5.39 31.31
C PRO A 95 -6.96 -5.21 30.66
N ALA A 96 -5.90 -5.70 31.31
CA ALA A 96 -4.55 -5.58 30.77
C ALA A 96 -4.42 -6.26 29.39
N LEU A 97 -5.08 -7.40 29.19
CA LEU A 97 -5.05 -8.10 27.90
C LEU A 97 -5.86 -7.37 26.82
N MET A 98 -6.95 -6.70 27.21
CA MET A 98 -7.71 -5.82 26.33
C MET A 98 -6.88 -4.61 25.89
N ASP A 99 -6.17 -3.98 26.82
CA ASP A 99 -5.31 -2.82 26.56
C ASP A 99 -4.13 -3.20 25.64
N ILE A 100 -3.53 -4.39 25.82
CA ILE A 100 -2.52 -4.94 24.89
C ILE A 100 -3.12 -5.13 23.49
N GLY A 101 -4.32 -5.71 23.39
CA GLY A 101 -5.02 -5.88 22.10
C GLY A 101 -5.29 -4.55 21.39
N ILE A 102 -5.77 -3.53 22.12
CA ILE A 102 -5.98 -2.17 21.60
C ILE A 102 -4.65 -1.54 21.16
N MET A 103 -3.59 -1.68 21.95
CA MET A 103 -2.27 -1.13 21.62
C MET A 103 -1.73 -1.76 20.33
N ALA A 104 -1.80 -3.09 20.21
CA ALA A 104 -1.40 -3.81 19.01
C ALA A 104 -2.22 -3.37 17.78
N PHE A 105 -3.54 -3.20 17.93
CA PHE A 105 -4.40 -2.73 16.84
C PHE A 105 -4.12 -1.27 16.46
N SER A 106 -3.87 -0.40 17.45
CA SER A 106 -3.55 1.01 17.23
C SER A 106 -2.28 1.17 16.41
N LEU A 107 -1.26 0.36 16.68
CA LEU A 107 -0.05 0.32 15.86
C LEU A 107 -0.39 -0.05 14.42
N ALA A 108 -1.19 -1.10 14.20
CA ALA A 108 -1.62 -1.51 12.85
C ALA A 108 -2.39 -0.40 12.10
N VAL A 109 -3.26 0.35 12.79
CA VAL A 109 -3.97 1.51 12.21
C VAL A 109 -3.01 2.63 11.85
N LEU A 110 -2.08 2.98 12.75
CA LEU A 110 -1.05 3.99 12.51
C LEU A 110 -0.21 3.64 11.28
N PHE A 111 0.10 2.35 11.10
CA PHE A 111 0.78 1.87 9.91
C PHE A 111 0.05 2.13 8.63
N GLN A 112 -1.25 1.87 8.62
CA GLN A 112 -2.06 2.09 7.45
C GLN A 112 -2.12 3.58 7.09
N LEU A 113 -2.18 4.45 8.10
CA LEU A 113 -2.10 5.90 7.93
C LEU A 113 -0.76 6.37 7.34
N VAL A 114 0.38 5.83 7.82
CA VAL A 114 1.71 6.15 7.27
C VAL A 114 1.88 5.62 5.84
N THR A 115 1.18 4.53 5.51
CA THR A 115 1.25 3.89 4.19
C THR A 115 0.49 4.69 3.12
N LEU A 116 -0.60 5.38 3.48
CA LEU A 116 -1.41 6.14 2.52
C LEU A 116 -0.60 7.19 1.73
N PRO A 117 0.23 8.07 2.34
CA PRO A 117 1.08 9.00 1.61
C PRO A 117 2.02 8.35 0.59
N VAL A 118 2.46 7.11 0.84
CA VAL A 118 3.33 6.37 -0.08
C VAL A 118 2.61 6.07 -1.38
N GLU A 119 1.37 5.58 -1.29
CA GLU A 119 0.53 5.24 -2.45
C GLU A 119 0.16 6.47 -3.28
N PHE A 120 -0.23 7.56 -2.63
CA PHE A 120 -0.57 8.81 -3.33
C PHE A 120 0.65 9.43 -4.03
N ASP A 121 1.82 9.39 -3.39
CA ASP A 121 3.05 9.90 -4.00
C ASP A 121 3.51 9.03 -5.17
N ALA A 122 3.39 7.69 -5.07
CA ALA A 122 3.67 6.78 -6.17
C ALA A 122 2.74 7.02 -7.36
N SER A 123 1.43 7.20 -7.11
CA SER A 123 0.44 7.54 -8.15
C SER A 123 0.77 8.85 -8.87
N ARG A 124 1.18 9.88 -8.11
CA ARG A 124 1.58 11.18 -8.67
C ARG A 124 2.84 11.05 -9.54
N ARG A 125 3.81 10.23 -9.11
CA ARG A 125 5.02 9.94 -9.90
C ARG A 125 4.67 9.18 -11.18
N ALA A 126 3.78 8.20 -11.10
CA ALA A 126 3.34 7.39 -12.23
C ALA A 126 2.80 8.26 -13.38
N VAL A 127 1.87 9.15 -13.06
CA VAL A 127 1.30 10.08 -14.05
C VAL A 127 2.40 10.95 -14.67
N ASN A 128 3.27 11.53 -13.84
CA ASN A 128 4.38 12.36 -14.33
C ASN A 128 5.35 11.58 -15.22
N LEU A 129 5.61 10.31 -14.91
CA LEU A 129 6.46 9.43 -15.71
C LEU A 129 5.88 9.17 -17.09
N LEU A 130 4.60 8.82 -17.15
CA LEU A 130 3.91 8.52 -18.41
C LEU A 130 3.86 9.76 -19.32
N VAL A 131 3.56 10.93 -18.75
CA VAL A 131 3.53 12.21 -19.49
C VAL A 131 4.92 12.58 -20.00
N ARG A 132 5.96 12.53 -19.15
CA ARG A 132 7.34 12.88 -19.56
C ARG A 132 7.91 11.96 -20.62
N ALA A 133 7.48 10.70 -20.64
CA ALA A 133 7.91 9.73 -21.62
C ALA A 133 7.12 9.78 -22.94
N ASN A 134 6.15 10.72 -23.08
CA ASN A 134 5.19 10.76 -24.19
C ASN A 134 4.47 9.43 -24.40
N ILE A 135 4.22 8.67 -23.33
CA ILE A 135 3.42 7.43 -23.37
C ILE A 135 1.94 7.78 -23.32
N VAL A 136 1.59 8.81 -22.55
CA VAL A 136 0.28 9.47 -22.58
C VAL A 136 0.50 10.95 -22.81
N SER A 137 -0.19 11.52 -23.77
CA SER A 137 -0.07 12.94 -24.13
C SER A 137 -1.41 13.66 -24.07
N ASP A 138 -2.49 12.93 -24.35
CA ASP A 138 -3.81 13.53 -24.45
C ASP A 138 -4.44 13.71 -23.07
N THR A 139 -5.17 14.82 -22.90
CA THR A 139 -5.82 15.16 -21.64
C THR A 139 -6.76 14.05 -21.16
N GLU A 140 -7.45 13.38 -22.09
CA GLU A 140 -8.35 12.26 -21.78
C GLU A 140 -7.60 11.02 -21.27
N GLU A 141 -6.46 10.68 -21.87
CA GLU A 141 -5.61 9.57 -21.43
C GLU A 141 -5.03 9.84 -20.05
N ILE A 142 -4.51 11.05 -19.82
CA ILE A 142 -3.98 11.49 -18.52
C ILE A 142 -5.07 11.37 -17.44
N ASN A 143 -6.28 11.83 -17.74
CA ASN A 143 -7.42 11.74 -16.82
C ASN A 143 -7.82 10.27 -16.57
N SER A 144 -7.75 9.42 -17.58
CA SER A 144 -8.03 7.99 -17.47
C SER A 144 -7.03 7.30 -16.54
N VAL A 145 -5.71 7.55 -16.71
CA VAL A 145 -4.68 7.05 -15.81
C VAL A 145 -4.91 7.53 -14.38
N LYS A 146 -5.13 8.84 -14.19
CA LYS A 146 -5.41 9.42 -12.87
C LYS A 146 -6.62 8.76 -12.20
N LYS A 147 -7.68 8.46 -12.96
CA LYS A 147 -8.89 7.81 -12.46
C LYS A 147 -8.64 6.38 -12.03
N VAL A 148 -7.86 5.62 -12.80
CA VAL A 148 -7.48 4.24 -12.42
C VAL A 148 -6.66 4.25 -11.14
N LEU A 149 -5.62 5.08 -11.06
CA LEU A 149 -4.75 5.17 -9.89
C LEU A 149 -5.47 5.71 -8.66
N SER A 150 -6.33 6.71 -8.81
CA SER A 150 -7.12 7.24 -7.69
C SER A 150 -8.13 6.23 -7.18
N THR A 151 -8.75 5.45 -8.07
CA THR A 151 -9.68 4.37 -7.69
C THR A 151 -8.96 3.28 -6.90
N ALA A 152 -7.75 2.91 -7.30
CA ALA A 152 -6.91 1.98 -6.54
C ALA A 152 -6.55 2.57 -5.16
N ALA A 153 -6.13 3.84 -5.09
CA ALA A 153 -5.81 4.51 -3.83
C ALA A 153 -7.02 4.61 -2.88
N LEU A 154 -8.24 4.78 -3.40
CA LEU A 154 -9.47 4.79 -2.58
C LEU A 154 -9.69 3.47 -1.83
N THR A 155 -9.20 2.34 -2.34
CA THR A 155 -9.30 1.06 -1.61
C THR A 155 -8.46 1.07 -0.33
N TYR A 156 -7.27 1.68 -0.37
CA TYR A 156 -6.44 1.88 0.82
C TYR A 156 -7.12 2.84 1.81
N VAL A 157 -7.72 3.93 1.31
CA VAL A 157 -8.46 4.88 2.16
C VAL A 157 -9.61 4.16 2.87
N ALA A 158 -10.43 3.42 2.13
CA ALA A 158 -11.56 2.68 2.69
C ALA A 158 -11.10 1.66 3.75
N ALA A 159 -10.07 0.87 3.45
CA ALA A 159 -9.52 -0.10 4.39
C ALA A 159 -8.99 0.59 5.67
N THR A 160 -8.34 1.75 5.53
CA THR A 160 -7.86 2.54 6.68
C THR A 160 -9.02 3.05 7.51
N SER A 161 -10.08 3.57 6.87
CA SER A 161 -11.29 4.04 7.58
C SER A 161 -11.95 2.92 8.36
N VAL A 162 -12.10 1.73 7.77
CA VAL A 162 -12.64 0.55 8.46
C VAL A 162 -11.79 0.19 9.68
N ALA A 163 -10.46 0.19 9.54
CA ALA A 163 -9.55 -0.11 10.64
C ALA A 163 -9.68 0.94 11.77
N VAL A 164 -9.78 2.24 11.44
CA VAL A 164 -10.01 3.31 12.43
C VAL A 164 -11.34 3.12 13.17
N PHE A 165 -12.44 2.86 12.46
CA PHE A 165 -13.74 2.62 13.11
C PHE A 165 -13.73 1.38 14.00
N GLN A 166 -13.04 0.33 13.56
CA GLN A 166 -12.88 -0.86 14.38
C GLN A 166 -12.07 -0.57 15.65
N LEU A 167 -11.02 0.26 15.58
CA LEU A 167 -10.25 0.66 16.75
C LEU A 167 -11.12 1.44 17.75
N LEU A 168 -11.88 2.41 17.25
CA LEU A 168 -12.83 3.17 18.08
C LEU A 168 -13.83 2.23 18.76
N ARG A 169 -14.35 1.23 18.04
CA ARG A 169 -15.24 0.22 18.60
C ARG A 169 -14.57 -0.56 19.75
N LEU A 170 -13.32 -0.98 19.61
CA LEU A 170 -12.60 -1.70 20.68
C LEU A 170 -12.43 -0.82 21.94
N ILE A 171 -12.08 0.45 21.77
CA ILE A 171 -11.96 1.42 22.88
C ILE A 171 -13.31 1.59 23.59
N VAL A 172 -14.40 1.76 22.84
CA VAL A 172 -15.75 1.89 23.42
C VAL A 172 -16.15 0.63 24.18
N LEU A 173 -15.87 -0.57 23.65
CA LEU A 173 -16.17 -1.82 24.33
C LEU A 173 -15.36 -1.99 25.63
N ARG A 174 -14.08 -1.57 25.62
CA ARG A 174 -13.23 -1.57 26.81
C ARG A 174 -13.77 -0.66 27.91
N ASN A 175 -14.29 0.52 27.56
CA ASN A 175 -14.81 1.48 28.53
C ASN A 175 -16.18 1.10 29.13
N ARG A 176 -16.87 0.10 28.56
CA ARG A 176 -18.17 -0.39 29.03
C ARG A 176 -18.07 -1.56 30.01
N ARG A 177 -16.87 -2.05 30.29
CA ARG A 177 -16.57 -3.09 31.27
C ARG A 177 -15.79 -2.51 32.43
#